data_AF-A0AA39KR64-F1
#
_entry.id   AF-A0AA39KR64-F1
#
_cell.length_a   1.000
_cell.length_b   1.000
_cell.length_c   1.000
_cell.angle_alpha   90.00
_cell.angle_beta   90.00
_cell.angle_gamma   90.00
#
_symmetry.space_group_name_H-M   'P 1'
#
loop_
_entity.id
_entity.type
_entity.pdbx_description
1 polymer ?
#
loop_
_entity_poly.entity_id
_entity_poly.type
_entity_poly.pdbx_seq_one_letter_code
_entity_poly.pdbx_strand_id
1 'polypeptide(L)'
;MSLAGSTILLIAIAVECCIVAAIVPGLVADRELPKHYTAHHAQLDEPYTIDFKYHNYEQMAEFLKTTSLRFQNLTYLYSIGQSVEGRELWVMVISSSPYDHMVGKPDVKYVANIHGDEAVGRELMLHFIHVSIACVY
;
A
#
# COMPACT_ATOMS: atom_id res chain seq x y z
N MET A 1 -21.52 -8.98 19.38
CA MET A 1 -21.80 -9.52 18.04
C MET A 1 -23.00 -8.78 17.48
N SER A 2 -22.76 -7.74 16.67
CA SER A 2 -23.81 -7.02 15.93
C SER A 2 -23.37 -6.95 14.46
N LEU A 3 -24.07 -7.70 13.62
CA LEU A 3 -23.87 -7.87 12.18
C LEU A 3 -24.84 -6.96 11.41
N ALA A 4 -24.81 -5.65 11.64
CA ALA A 4 -25.72 -4.71 10.98
C ALA A 4 -25.03 -3.36 10.73
N GLY A 5 -24.49 -3.16 9.54
CA GLY A 5 -23.94 -1.87 9.10
C GLY A 5 -22.71 -1.97 8.20
N SER A 6 -22.91 -2.38 6.95
CA SER A 6 -22.22 -1.89 5.76
C SER A 6 -20.92 -1.07 5.94
N THR A 7 -19.76 -1.70 6.11
CA THR A 7 -18.49 -0.99 5.84
C THR A 7 -17.66 -1.80 4.86
N ILE A 8 -17.94 -1.62 3.57
CA ILE A 8 -16.98 -1.95 2.52
C ILE A 8 -15.83 -0.97 2.72
N LEU A 9 -14.77 -1.39 3.39
CA LEU A 9 -13.52 -0.65 3.42
C LEU A 9 -12.63 -1.27 2.35
N LEU A 10 -12.79 -0.78 1.12
CA LEU A 10 -11.99 -1.20 0.01
C LEU A 10 -10.63 -0.51 0.09
N ILE A 11 -9.56 -1.28 0.25
CA ILE A 11 -8.22 -0.81 -0.07
C ILE A 11 -7.88 -1.44 -1.40
N ALA A 12 -7.65 -0.60 -2.41
CA ALA A 12 -7.07 -1.06 -3.65
C ALA A 12 -5.62 -0.56 -3.77
N ILE A 13 -4.73 -1.45 -4.21
CA ILE A 13 -3.37 -1.09 -4.56
C ILE A 13 -3.17 -1.35 -6.04
N ALA A 14 -2.85 -0.31 -6.79
CA ALA A 14 -2.42 -0.43 -8.17
C ALA A 14 -0.88 -0.45 -8.20
N VAL A 15 -0.28 -1.56 -8.64
CA VAL A 15 1.18 -1.67 -8.72
C VAL A 15 1.61 -1.94 -10.15
N GLU A 16 2.67 -1.24 -10.56
CA GLU A 16 3.35 -1.53 -11.81
C GLU A 16 4.22 -2.78 -11.73
N CYS A 17 4.09 -3.66 -12.71
CA CYS A 17 4.80 -4.93 -12.76
C CYS A 17 6.34 -4.80 -12.69
N CYS A 18 6.92 -3.68 -13.16
CA CYS A 18 8.36 -3.44 -13.04
C CYS A 18 8.83 -3.23 -11.59
N ILE A 19 7.98 -2.68 -10.71
CA ILE A 19 8.27 -2.57 -9.28
C ILE A 19 8.13 -3.95 -8.62
N VAL A 20 7.15 -4.76 -9.03
CA VAL A 20 7.04 -6.16 -8.58
C VAL A 20 8.28 -6.96 -8.97
N ALA A 21 8.86 -6.72 -10.16
CA ALA A 21 10.11 -7.35 -10.58
C ALA A 21 11.32 -6.92 -9.72
N ALA A 22 11.30 -5.74 -9.12
CA ALA A 22 12.30 -5.32 -8.13
C ALA A 22 12.06 -5.94 -6.74
N ILE A 23 10.82 -6.34 -6.42
CA ILE A 23 10.42 -6.94 -5.14
C ILE A 23 10.55 -8.47 -5.15
N VAL A 24 10.46 -9.15 -6.31
CA VAL A 24 10.69 -10.60 -6.42
C VAL A 24 12.18 -10.89 -6.55
N PRO A 25 12.87 -11.38 -5.51
CA PRO A 25 14.25 -11.82 -5.63
C PRO A 25 14.21 -13.21 -6.28
N GLY A 26 14.32 -13.24 -7.61
CA GLY A 26 14.23 -14.49 -8.37
C GLY A 26 14.44 -14.35 -9.89
N LEU A 27 14.45 -13.12 -10.42
CA LEU A 27 14.93 -12.83 -11.77
C LEU A 27 16.36 -12.24 -11.81
N VAL A 28 16.94 -11.97 -10.63
CA VAL A 28 18.36 -11.68 -10.45
C VAL A 28 18.87 -12.60 -9.35
N ALA A 29 19.93 -13.32 -9.68
CA ALA A 29 20.52 -14.43 -8.94
C ALA A 29 20.74 -14.16 -7.44
N ASP A 30 20.48 -15.21 -6.64
CA ASP A 30 21.02 -15.50 -5.32
C ASP A 30 21.65 -14.32 -4.57
N ARG A 31 20.81 -13.55 -3.87
CA ARG A 31 21.28 -12.73 -2.76
C ARG A 31 20.39 -13.04 -1.57
N GLU A 32 20.98 -13.60 -0.52
CA GLU A 32 20.30 -13.84 0.75
C GLU A 32 19.51 -12.59 1.15
N LEU A 33 18.26 -12.80 1.61
CA LEU A 33 17.41 -11.78 2.21
C LEU A 33 18.26 -10.92 3.16
N PRO A 34 18.54 -9.64 2.83
CA PRO A 34 19.42 -8.84 3.65
C PRO A 34 18.78 -8.69 5.03
N LYS A 35 19.54 -8.98 6.08
CA LYS A 35 19.20 -8.66 7.50
C LYS A 35 19.16 -7.14 7.76
N HIS A 36 18.89 -6.36 6.71
CA HIS A 36 19.02 -4.91 6.57
C HIS A 36 17.70 -4.27 6.13
N TYR A 37 16.56 -4.90 6.39
CA TYR A 37 15.23 -4.27 6.22
C TYR A 37 15.10 -2.95 7.01
N THR A 38 16.02 -2.69 7.96
CA THR A 38 16.07 -1.49 8.81
C THR A 38 17.10 -0.44 8.40
N ALA A 39 17.89 -0.64 7.33
CA ALA A 39 19.09 0.18 7.12
C ALA A 39 19.02 1.25 6.02
N HIS A 40 17.98 1.26 5.19
CA HIS A 40 17.77 2.32 4.20
C HIS A 40 16.95 3.51 4.74
N HIS A 41 16.53 3.48 6.01
CA HIS A 41 15.93 4.64 6.71
C HIS A 41 16.92 5.78 6.99
N ALA A 42 18.20 5.64 6.62
CA ALA A 42 19.26 6.57 6.99
C ALA A 42 19.16 7.98 6.38
N GLN A 43 18.15 8.28 5.56
CA GLN A 43 18.02 9.57 4.89
C GLN A 43 16.69 10.29 5.08
N LEU A 44 15.85 9.85 6.03
CA LEU A 44 14.59 10.52 6.31
C LEU A 44 14.49 10.88 7.80
N ASP A 45 14.16 12.13 8.10
CA ASP A 45 14.17 12.70 9.46
C ASP A 45 13.25 11.99 10.47
N GLU A 46 12.26 11.23 9.98
CA GLU A 46 11.34 10.42 10.79
C GLU A 46 11.27 8.96 10.29
N PRO A 47 11.27 7.94 11.18
CA PRO A 47 11.16 6.54 10.77
C PRO A 47 9.86 6.29 9.99
N TYR A 48 9.98 5.80 8.76
CA TYR A 48 8.84 5.36 7.95
C TYR A 48 8.58 3.89 8.26
N THR A 49 7.78 3.61 9.29
CA THR A 49 7.51 2.24 9.73
C THR A 49 6.03 2.06 10.03
N ILE A 50 5.53 0.84 9.82
CA ILE A 50 4.17 0.44 10.23
C ILE A 50 4.26 -0.76 11.18
N ASP A 51 3.56 -0.68 12.31
CA ASP A 51 3.55 -1.73 13.33
C ASP A 51 2.73 -2.95 12.88
N PHE A 52 3.12 -4.15 13.30
CA PHE A 52 2.29 -5.36 13.12
C PHE A 52 1.14 -5.40 14.14
N LYS A 53 0.12 -4.59 13.91
CA LYS A 53 -1.12 -4.52 14.68
C LYS A 53 -2.29 -4.22 13.75
N TYR A 54 -3.51 -4.42 14.23
CA TYR A 54 -4.69 -4.00 13.47
C TYR A 54 -4.85 -2.49 13.49
N HIS A 55 -4.99 -1.89 12.32
CA HIS A 55 -5.24 -0.46 12.16
C HIS A 55 -6.73 -0.20 11.97
N ASN A 56 -7.27 0.76 12.70
CA ASN A 56 -8.62 1.26 12.43
C ASN A 56 -8.62 2.14 11.15
N TYR A 57 -9.79 2.60 10.74
CA TYR A 57 -9.93 3.42 9.53
C TYR A 57 -9.09 4.71 9.57
N GLU A 58 -9.06 5.40 10.71
CA GLU A 58 -8.35 6.67 10.86
C GLU A 58 -6.84 6.48 10.74
N GLN A 59 -6.30 5.49 11.47
CA GLN A 59 -4.89 5.12 11.43
C GLN A 59 -4.46 4.66 10.03
N MET A 60 -5.28 3.84 9.38
CA MET A 60 -5.06 3.41 8.00
C MET A 60 -5.06 4.61 7.03
N ALA A 61 -6.04 5.50 7.12
CA ALA A 61 -6.13 6.68 6.27
C ALA A 61 -4.95 7.64 6.49
N GLU A 62 -4.51 7.81 7.74
CA GLU A 62 -3.33 8.59 8.09
C GLU A 62 -2.06 8.01 7.49
N PHE A 63 -1.87 6.69 7.58
CA PHE A 63 -0.73 6.00 6.96
C PHE A 63 -0.71 6.20 5.44
N LEU A 64 -1.86 6.04 4.77
CA LEU A 64 -1.95 6.22 3.31
C LEU A 64 -1.65 7.66 2.90
N LYS A 65 -2.24 8.65 3.59
CA LYS A 65 -2.02 10.08 3.31
C LYS A 65 -0.56 10.45 3.55
N THR A 66 0.02 10.04 4.67
CA THR A 66 1.43 10.29 5.00
C THR A 66 2.36 9.67 3.97
N THR A 67 2.08 8.43 3.54
CA THR A 67 2.84 7.75 2.48
C THR A 67 2.77 8.55 1.17
N SER A 68 1.57 8.98 0.76
CA SER A 68 1.40 9.76 -0.47
C SER A 68 2.12 11.11 -0.43
N LEU A 69 2.05 11.81 0.71
CA LEU A 69 2.72 13.09 0.90
C LEU A 69 4.25 12.97 0.90
N ARG A 70 4.79 11.87 1.43
CA ARG A 70 6.23 11.64 1.54
C ARG A 70 6.85 11.12 0.25
N PHE A 71 6.11 10.31 -0.52
CA PHE A 71 6.60 9.64 -1.72
C PHE A 71 5.79 10.01 -2.97
N GLN A 72 5.54 11.30 -3.17
CA GLN A 72 4.68 11.83 -4.26
C GLN A 72 5.13 11.45 -5.68
N ASN A 73 6.43 11.16 -5.86
CA ASN A 73 6.98 10.72 -7.14
C ASN A 73 6.65 9.25 -7.46
N LEU A 74 6.36 8.44 -6.43
CA LEU A 74 6.06 7.02 -6.59
C LEU A 74 4.61 6.67 -6.33
N THR A 75 3.88 7.55 -5.66
CA THR A 75 2.57 7.23 -5.12
C THR A 75 1.52 8.26 -5.49
N TYR A 76 0.32 7.77 -5.73
CA TYR A 76 -0.86 8.59 -5.91
C TYR A 76 -2.01 8.00 -5.12
N LEU A 77 -2.51 8.77 -4.16
CA LEU A 77 -3.65 8.40 -3.33
C LEU A 77 -4.90 9.11 -3.82
N TYR A 78 -5.95 8.35 -4.08
CA TYR A 78 -7.26 8.90 -4.43
C TYR A 78 -8.39 8.08 -3.81
N SER A 79 -9.59 8.63 -3.81
CA SER A 79 -10.81 7.96 -3.39
C SER A 79 -11.68 7.64 -4.59
N ILE A 80 -12.25 6.43 -4.60
CA ILE A 80 -13.23 6.01 -5.63
C ILE A 80 -14.68 6.24 -5.20
N GLY A 81 -14.90 6.84 -4.03
CA GLY A 81 -16.21 7.09 -3.47
C GLY A 81 -16.23 6.92 -1.95
N GLN A 82 -17.42 6.95 -1.37
CA GLN A 82 -17.61 6.80 0.08
C GLN A 82 -18.42 5.55 0.39
N SER A 83 -18.15 4.94 1.54
CA SER A 83 -19.00 3.91 2.13
C SER A 83 -20.34 4.52 2.57
N VAL A 84 -21.30 3.68 2.96
CA VAL A 84 -22.59 4.18 3.46
C VAL A 84 -22.46 4.99 4.76
N GLU A 85 -21.35 4.80 5.49
CA GLU A 85 -21.02 5.56 6.69
C GLU A 85 -20.16 6.82 6.38
N GLY A 86 -20.02 7.19 5.11
CA GLY A 86 -19.26 8.38 4.70
C GLY A 86 -17.74 8.22 4.80
N ARG A 87 -17.23 6.98 4.83
CA ARG A 87 -15.77 6.72 4.86
C ARG A 87 -15.23 6.63 3.44
N GLU A 88 -14.13 7.31 3.16
CA GLU A 88 -13.47 7.27 1.84
C GLU A 88 -12.97 5.87 1.50
N LEU A 89 -13.17 5.47 0.25
CA LEU A 89 -12.70 4.21 -0.32
C LEU A 89 -11.35 4.45 -0.98
N TRP A 90 -10.28 4.26 -0.21
CA TRP A 90 -8.94 4.63 -0.62
C TRP A 90 -8.32 3.67 -1.65
N VAL A 91 -7.65 4.26 -2.64
CA VAL A 91 -6.82 3.57 -3.61
C VAL A 91 -5.42 4.19 -3.59
N MET A 92 -4.40 3.36 -3.35
CA MET A 92 -3.00 3.75 -3.46
C MET A 92 -2.40 3.20 -4.75
N VAL A 93 -1.96 4.09 -5.63
CA VAL A 93 -1.13 3.72 -6.78
C VAL A 93 0.33 3.73 -6.35
N ILE A 94 1.10 2.73 -6.76
CA ILE A 94 2.55 2.63 -6.58
C ILE A 94 3.18 2.38 -7.95
N SER A 95 3.93 3.36 -8.43
CA SER A 95 4.32 3.47 -9.83
C SER A 95 5.45 4.47 -10.00
N SER A 96 6.31 4.30 -11.01
CA SER A 96 7.29 5.32 -11.39
C SER A 96 6.67 6.56 -12.07
N SER A 97 5.41 6.45 -12.48
CA SER A 97 4.60 7.43 -13.21
C SER A 97 3.15 7.38 -12.69
N PRO A 98 2.92 7.69 -11.40
CA PRO A 98 1.68 7.29 -10.70
C PRO A 98 0.41 8.02 -11.15
N TYR A 99 0.55 9.04 -12.00
CA TYR A 99 -0.54 9.85 -12.53
C TYR A 99 -0.95 9.46 -13.96
N ASP A 100 -0.13 8.69 -14.68
CA ASP A 100 -0.32 8.41 -16.11
C ASP A 100 -0.26 6.91 -16.42
N HIS A 101 -1.24 6.43 -17.19
CA HIS A 101 -1.17 5.08 -17.77
C HIS A 101 -0.22 5.08 -18.97
N MET A 102 0.73 4.15 -18.97
CA MET A 102 1.68 3.98 -20.07
C MET A 102 1.32 2.78 -20.94
N VAL A 103 1.22 2.98 -22.25
CA VAL A 103 0.99 1.89 -23.21
C VAL A 103 2.12 0.85 -23.10
N GLY A 104 1.74 -0.43 -22.99
CA GLY A 104 2.68 -1.54 -22.84
C GLY A 104 3.11 -1.80 -21.40
N LYS A 105 2.65 -0.99 -20.43
CA LYS A 105 2.84 -1.20 -19.00
C LYS A 105 1.54 -1.76 -18.39
N PRO A 106 1.53 -2.99 -17.88
CA PRO A 106 0.32 -3.57 -17.31
C PRO A 106 0.05 -3.00 -15.91
N ASP A 107 -1.22 -2.73 -15.63
CA ASP A 107 -1.69 -2.35 -14.31
C ASP A 107 -2.25 -3.58 -13.59
N VAL A 108 -1.79 -3.82 -12.36
CA VAL A 108 -2.32 -4.87 -11.48
C VAL A 108 -2.98 -4.21 -10.29
N LYS A 109 -4.18 -4.69 -9.95
CA LYS A 109 -4.95 -4.21 -8.80
C LYS A 109 -5.11 -5.32 -7.77
N TYR A 110 -4.67 -5.05 -6.54
CA TYR A 110 -5.04 -5.84 -5.37
C TYR A 110 -6.20 -5.18 -4.65
N VAL A 111 -7.14 -5.98 -4.15
CA VAL A 111 -8.31 -5.51 -3.40
C VAL A 111 -8.43 -6.31 -2.13
N ALA A 112 -8.66 -5.64 -1.01
CA ALA A 112 -8.85 -6.30 0.26
C ALA A 112 -9.98 -5.68 1.09
N ASN A 113 -10.38 -6.43 2.12
CA ASN A 113 -11.30 -6.00 3.19
C ASN A 113 -12.70 -5.59 2.69
N ILE A 114 -13.22 -6.32 1.69
CA ILE A 114 -14.59 -6.15 1.17
C ILE A 114 -15.64 -6.52 2.22
N HIS A 115 -15.37 -7.55 3.03
CA HIS A 115 -16.11 -7.89 4.22
C HIS A 115 -15.43 -7.25 5.42
N GLY A 116 -16.19 -6.57 6.27
CA GLY A 116 -15.65 -5.75 7.36
C GLY A 116 -14.97 -6.57 8.48
N ASP A 117 -15.26 -7.86 8.57
CA ASP A 117 -14.68 -8.82 9.52
C ASP A 117 -13.43 -9.55 8.98
N GLU A 118 -13.08 -9.39 7.69
CA GLU A 118 -11.90 -9.97 7.05
C GLU A 118 -10.66 -9.05 7.15
N ALA A 119 -10.32 -8.62 8.37
CA ALA A 119 -9.30 -7.59 8.63
C ALA A 119 -7.88 -7.94 8.16
N VAL A 120 -7.55 -9.23 7.99
CA VAL A 120 -6.20 -9.69 7.59
C VAL A 120 -5.80 -9.12 6.23
N GLY A 121 -6.74 -9.04 5.29
CA GLY A 121 -6.46 -8.50 3.96
C GLY A 121 -6.06 -7.02 4.02
N ARG A 122 -6.71 -6.22 4.89
CA ARG A 122 -6.35 -4.81 5.09
C ARG A 122 -4.92 -4.67 5.56
N GLU A 123 -4.54 -5.38 6.63
CA GLU A 123 -3.21 -5.24 7.21
C GLU A 123 -2.13 -5.73 6.23
N LEU A 124 -2.39 -6.82 5.49
CA LEU A 124 -1.49 -7.29 4.43
C LEU A 124 -1.25 -6.21 3.38
N MET A 125 -2.29 -5.49 2.95
CA MET A 125 -2.15 -4.40 1.98
C MET A 125 -1.33 -3.23 2.55
N LEU A 126 -1.53 -2.85 3.82
CA LEU A 126 -0.74 -1.77 4.43
C LEU A 126 0.75 -2.13 4.52
N HIS A 127 1.07 -3.37 4.93
CA HIS A 127 2.44 -3.85 4.94
C HIS A 127 3.03 -4.02 3.54
N PHE A 128 2.21 -4.39 2.55
CA PHE A 128 2.64 -4.48 1.16
C PHE A 128 3.01 -3.11 0.59
N ILE A 129 2.27 -2.05 0.92
CA ILE A 129 2.64 -0.66 0.58
C ILE A 129 3.99 -0.32 1.21
N HIS A 130 4.13 -0.55 2.51
CA HIS A 130 5.37 -0.26 3.23
C HIS A 130 6.58 -0.97 2.62
N VAL A 131 6.48 -2.29 2.36
CA VAL A 131 7.50 -3.07 1.63
C VAL A 131 7.79 -2.49 0.26
N SER A 132 6.76 -2.19 -0.52
CA SER A 132 6.93 -1.73 -1.90
C SER A 132 7.71 -0.42 -1.97
N ILE A 133 7.46 0.49 -1.02
CA ILE A 133 8.19 1.75 -0.93
C ILE A 133 9.61 1.53 -0.38
N ALA A 134 9.76 0.72 0.66
CA ALA A 134 11.07 0.43 1.26
C ALA A 134 12.01 -0.35 0.33
N CYS A 135 11.50 -1.11 -0.64
CA CYS A 135 12.34 -1.78 -1.64
C CYS A 135 12.84 -0.84 -2.75
N VAL A 136 12.21 0.33 -2.92
CA VAL A 136 12.59 1.30 -3.96
C VAL A 136 13.58 2.36 -3.43
N TYR A 137 13.57 2.66 -2.12
CA TYR A 137 14.45 3.63 -1.46
C TYR A 137 15.51 2.96 -0.57
#